data_AF-Q2KT49-F1
#
_entry.id   AF-Q2KT49-F1
#
_cell.length_a   1.000
_cell.length_b   1.000
_cell.length_c   1.000
_cell.angle_alpha   90.00
_cell.angle_beta   90.00
_cell.angle_gamma   90.00
#
_symmetry.space_group_name_H-M   'P 1'
#
loop_
_entity.id
_entity.type
_entity.pdbx_description
1 polymer ?
#
loop_
_entity_poly.entity_id
_entity_poly.type
_entity_poly.pdbx_seq_one_letter_code
_entity_poly.pdbx_strand_id
1 'polypeptide(L)'
;EGFEHYRCDRQISLGVNSANMAKILKCAGNDDIITLKAEDSAENLTLMFESPKQDRIADFELKLMEIDSEQLGIPDTEYKATVKMPSGEFQRIVRDMQVLGDTCTISVTKEGVRFSVSGDLGTGNVLVRKNPTADKDEEQVLIDMDEPVELTFAFRY
;
A
#
# COMPACT_ATOMS: atom_id res chain seq x y z
N GLU A 1 13.49 1.47 -11.76
CA GLU A 1 12.89 1.84 -13.06
C GLU A 1 11.54 1.13 -13.16
N GLY A 2 10.45 1.85 -13.43
CA GLY A 2 9.09 1.31 -13.37
C GLY A 2 8.19 1.68 -14.55
N PHE A 3 8.75 2.34 -15.57
CA PHE A 3 8.05 2.78 -16.78
C PHE A 3 8.87 2.38 -18.01
N GLU A 4 8.22 1.94 -19.07
CA GLU A 4 8.86 1.69 -20.36
C GLU A 4 9.31 2.99 -21.03
N HIS A 5 8.44 4.00 -20.99
CA HIS A 5 8.76 5.37 -21.42
C HIS A 5 8.42 6.35 -20.31
N TYR A 6 9.42 7.17 -19.92
CA TYR A 6 9.23 8.25 -18.96
C TYR A 6 9.89 9.52 -19.48
N ARG A 7 9.07 10.56 -19.67
CA ARG A 7 9.52 11.91 -20.03
C ARG A 7 8.79 12.92 -19.15
N CYS A 8 9.55 13.68 -18.40
CA CYS A 8 9.06 14.73 -17.52
C CYS A 8 10.03 15.92 -17.61
N ASP A 9 9.73 16.85 -18.52
CA ASP A 9 10.64 17.96 -18.84
C ASP A 9 10.72 18.99 -17.70
N ARG A 10 9.67 19.07 -16.89
CA ARG A 10 9.56 19.95 -15.71
C ARG A 10 8.79 19.24 -14.61
N GLN A 11 9.09 19.62 -13.37
CA GLN A 11 8.30 19.17 -12.23
C GLN A 11 6.88 19.77 -12.33
N ILE A 12 5.88 18.90 -12.42
CA ILE A 12 4.46 19.25 -12.46
C ILE A 12 3.71 18.52 -11.34
N SER A 13 2.70 19.17 -10.78
CA SER A 13 1.80 18.59 -9.78
C SER A 13 0.44 18.35 -10.41
N LEU A 14 -0.02 17.10 -10.40
CA LEU A 14 -1.31 16.72 -10.96
C LEU A 14 -2.27 16.34 -9.83
N GLY A 15 -3.14 17.26 -9.45
CA GLY A 15 -4.16 16.98 -8.45
C GLY A 15 -5.27 16.12 -9.04
N VAL A 16 -5.39 14.88 -8.58
CA VAL A 16 -6.37 13.90 -9.11
C VAL A 16 -7.35 13.46 -8.03
N ASN A 17 -8.62 13.35 -8.39
CA ASN A 17 -9.59 12.64 -7.56
C ASN A 17 -9.37 11.12 -7.69
N SER A 18 -8.83 10.48 -6.65
CA SER A 18 -8.46 9.07 -6.67
C SER A 18 -9.64 8.13 -6.98
N ALA A 19 -10.86 8.46 -6.52
CA ALA A 19 -12.05 7.66 -6.81
C ALA A 19 -12.45 7.74 -8.29
N ASN A 20 -12.33 8.91 -8.92
CA ASN A 20 -12.58 9.06 -10.35
C ASN A 20 -11.50 8.38 -11.20
N MET A 21 -10.22 8.55 -10.82
CA MET A 21 -9.11 7.86 -11.48
C MET A 21 -9.29 6.34 -11.42
N ALA A 22 -9.68 5.79 -10.28
CA ALA A 22 -9.96 4.36 -10.14
C ALA A 22 -11.11 3.89 -11.04
N LYS A 23 -12.16 4.70 -11.26
CA LYS A 23 -13.24 4.36 -12.19
C LYS A 23 -12.75 4.30 -13.63
N ILE A 24 -11.90 5.24 -14.04
CA ILE A 24 -11.33 5.26 -15.40
C ILE A 24 -10.38 4.07 -15.60
N LEU A 25 -9.52 3.79 -14.62
CA LEU A 25 -8.58 2.65 -14.69
C LEU A 25 -9.30 1.29 -14.82
N LYS A 26 -10.54 1.15 -14.34
CA LYS A 26 -11.36 -0.06 -14.58
C LYS A 26 -11.73 -0.30 -16.04
N CYS A 27 -11.55 0.69 -16.91
CA CYS A 27 -11.76 0.55 -18.35
C CYS A 27 -10.54 -0.02 -19.09
N ALA A 28 -9.38 -0.11 -18.42
CA ALA A 28 -8.19 -0.77 -18.93
C ALA A 28 -8.28 -2.29 -18.69
N GLY A 29 -7.83 -3.07 -19.67
CA GLY A 29 -7.53 -4.48 -19.46
C GLY A 29 -6.27 -4.66 -18.61
N ASN A 30 -6.12 -5.83 -17.99
CA ASN A 30 -4.96 -6.15 -17.15
C ASN A 30 -3.62 -6.13 -17.92
N ASP A 31 -3.67 -6.36 -19.24
CA ASP A 31 -2.51 -6.40 -20.13
C ASP A 31 -2.39 -5.13 -21.00
N ASP A 32 -3.28 -4.14 -20.80
CA ASP A 32 -3.25 -2.91 -21.62
C ASP A 32 -2.07 -2.02 -21.19
N ILE A 33 -1.45 -1.38 -22.17
CA ILE A 33 -0.42 -0.37 -21.95
C ILE A 33 -1.12 0.93 -21.56
N ILE A 34 -0.74 1.50 -20.40
CA ILE A 34 -1.31 2.76 -19.90
C ILE A 34 -0.30 3.88 -20.10
N THR A 35 -0.68 4.91 -20.86
CA THR A 35 0.10 6.14 -21.02
C THR A 35 -0.61 7.31 -20.36
N LEU A 36 0.12 8.04 -19.51
CA LEU A 36 -0.34 9.28 -18.88
C LEU A 36 0.28 10.48 -19.61
N LYS A 37 -0.55 11.45 -20.01
CA LYS A 37 -0.09 12.68 -20.68
C LYS A 37 -0.74 13.91 -20.06
N ALA A 38 0.07 14.92 -19.77
CA ALA A 38 -0.37 16.23 -19.32
C ALA A 38 0.59 17.30 -19.86
N GLU A 39 0.05 18.48 -20.17
CA GLU A 39 0.84 19.68 -20.47
C GLU A 39 1.30 20.40 -19.18
N ASP A 40 2.26 21.33 -19.30
CA ASP A 40 2.83 22.09 -18.17
C ASP A 40 1.77 22.82 -17.31
N SER A 41 0.68 23.28 -17.92
CA SER A 41 -0.44 23.97 -17.26
C SER A 41 -1.76 23.30 -17.61
N ALA A 42 -1.78 21.97 -17.51
CA ALA A 42 -2.93 21.18 -17.89
C ALA A 42 -4.12 21.38 -16.94
N GLU A 43 -5.31 21.54 -17.53
CA GLU A 43 -6.59 21.41 -16.81
C GLU A 43 -7.03 19.94 -16.73
N ASN A 44 -6.50 19.08 -17.60
CA ASN A 44 -6.87 17.67 -17.74
C ASN A 44 -5.64 16.76 -17.81
N LEU A 45 -5.73 15.59 -17.18
CA LEU A 45 -4.84 14.46 -17.40
C LEU A 45 -5.45 13.54 -18.46
N THR A 46 -4.69 13.22 -19.50
CA THR A 46 -5.06 12.20 -20.48
C THR A 46 -4.53 10.83 -20.06
N LEU A 47 -5.41 9.84 -20.05
CA LEU A 47 -5.10 8.42 -19.88
C LEU A 47 -5.41 7.68 -21.17
N MET A 48 -4.39 7.13 -21.81
CA MET A 48 -4.51 6.33 -23.03
C MET A 48 -4.26 4.86 -22.68
N PHE A 49 -5.21 3.99 -23.03
CA PHE A 49 -5.11 2.55 -22.85
C PHE A 49 -5.01 1.87 -24.20
N GLU A 50 -3.91 1.18 -24.45
CA GLU A 50 -3.65 0.46 -25.69
C GLU A 50 -3.62 -1.05 -25.43
N SER A 51 -4.49 -1.79 -26.12
CA SER A 51 -4.53 -3.24 -26.01
C SER A 51 -3.71 -3.89 -27.11
N PRO A 52 -2.54 -4.50 -26.80
CA PRO A 52 -1.65 -5.05 -27.82
C PRO A 52 -2.27 -6.22 -28.60
N LYS A 53 -3.31 -6.86 -28.04
CA LYS A 53 -3.98 -8.04 -28.62
C LYS A 53 -5.19 -7.68 -29.48
N GLN A 54 -5.80 -6.52 -29.27
CA GLN A 54 -7.13 -6.20 -29.82
C GLN A 54 -7.13 -5.01 -30.77
N ASP A 55 -5.95 -4.42 -31.06
CA ASP A 55 -5.81 -3.20 -31.87
C ASP A 55 -6.79 -2.11 -31.40
N ARG A 56 -6.96 -2.02 -30.09
CA ARG A 56 -7.91 -1.12 -29.43
C ARG A 56 -7.13 -0.06 -28.69
N ILE A 57 -7.47 1.20 -28.98
CA ILE A 57 -6.99 2.38 -28.25
C ILE A 57 -8.20 3.06 -27.62
N ALA A 58 -8.08 3.40 -26.33
CA ALA A 58 -9.09 4.16 -25.60
C ALA A 58 -8.45 5.36 -24.92
N ASP A 59 -8.98 6.55 -25.20
CA ASP A 59 -8.52 7.82 -24.63
C ASP A 59 -9.54 8.37 -23.64
N PHE A 60 -9.07 8.74 -22.45
CA PHE A 60 -9.88 9.33 -21.39
C PHE A 60 -9.24 10.61 -20.89
N GLU A 61 -10.04 11.65 -20.71
CA GLU A 61 -9.62 12.91 -20.09
C GLU A 61 -10.21 13.02 -18.68
N LEU A 62 -9.34 13.23 -17.69
CA LEU A 62 -9.71 13.45 -16.30
C LEU A 62 -9.40 14.89 -15.90
N LYS A 63 -10.43 15.64 -15.48
CA LYS A 63 -10.23 16.99 -14.92
C LYS A 63 -9.35 16.94 -13.69
N LEU A 64 -8.33 17.80 -13.69
CA LEU A 64 -7.44 18.02 -12.58
C LEU A 64 -8.09 18.94 -11.54
N MET A 65 -7.59 18.85 -10.32
CA MET A 65 -7.99 19.67 -9.19
C MET A 65 -6.78 20.47 -8.71
N GLU A 66 -7.01 21.71 -8.32
CA GLU A 66 -6.03 22.44 -7.53
C GLU A 66 -6.00 21.86 -6.12
N ILE A 67 -4.82 21.42 -5.69
CA ILE A 67 -4.58 20.85 -4.38
C ILE A 67 -3.36 21.55 -3.81
N ASP A 68 -3.52 22.19 -2.65
CA ASP A 68 -2.41 22.73 -1.89
C ASP A 68 -1.57 21.56 -1.37
N SER A 69 -0.34 21.44 -1.86
CA SER A 69 0.57 20.39 -1.42
C SER A 69 1.47 20.92 -0.31
N GLU A 70 1.20 20.53 0.94
CA GLU A 70 2.16 20.64 2.01
C GLU A 70 3.02 19.37 2.04
N GLN A 71 4.29 19.50 1.67
CA GLN A 71 5.22 18.37 1.77
C GLN A 71 5.72 18.27 3.21
N LEU A 72 5.26 17.26 3.93
CA LEU A 72 5.84 16.88 5.21
C LEU A 72 7.11 16.07 4.95
N GLY A 73 8.24 16.55 5.49
CA GLY A 73 9.48 15.77 5.50
C GLY A 73 9.32 14.55 6.41
N ILE A 74 9.70 13.39 5.91
CA ILE A 74 9.80 12.17 6.72
C ILE A 74 11.20 12.18 7.37
N PRO A 75 11.31 12.17 8.70
CA PRO A 75 12.60 12.12 9.37
C PRO A 75 13.22 10.72 9.25
N ASP A 76 14.54 10.67 9.12
CA ASP A 76 15.29 9.43 9.27
C ASP A 76 15.11 8.91 10.70
N THR A 77 14.38 7.81 10.84
CA THR A 77 14.03 7.22 12.14
C THR A 77 14.63 5.83 12.23
N GLU A 78 15.43 5.58 13.26
CA GLU A 78 15.90 4.24 13.58
C GLU A 78 14.76 3.45 14.23
N TYR A 79 14.34 2.37 13.60
CA TYR A 79 13.26 1.51 14.09
C TYR A 79 13.82 0.41 15.00
N LYS A 80 13.19 0.21 16.15
CA LYS A 80 13.58 -0.84 17.12
C LYS A 80 13.42 -2.27 16.59
N ALA A 81 12.51 -2.45 15.65
CA ALA A 81 12.24 -3.72 15.01
C ALA A 81 11.63 -3.53 13.62
N THR A 82 11.96 -4.43 12.69
CA THR A 82 11.40 -4.53 11.34
C THR A 82 10.87 -5.94 11.11
N VAL A 83 9.60 -6.05 10.75
CA VAL A 83 8.94 -7.32 10.45
C VAL A 83 8.53 -7.36 8.98
N LYS A 84 9.01 -8.37 8.25
CA LYS A 84 8.56 -8.69 6.89
C LYS A 84 7.77 -9.99 6.94
N MET A 85 6.54 -9.97 6.46
CA MET A 85 5.67 -11.15 6.46
C MET A 85 4.73 -11.15 5.24
N PRO A 86 4.07 -12.28 4.92
CA PRO A 86 3.12 -12.34 3.83
C PRO A 86 1.95 -11.39 4.06
N SER A 87 1.63 -10.55 3.07
CA SER A 87 0.55 -9.55 3.18
C SER A 87 -0.82 -10.19 3.42
N GLY A 88 -1.07 -11.36 2.81
CA GLY A 88 -2.31 -12.13 3.02
C GLY A 88 -2.48 -12.62 4.47
N GLU A 89 -1.38 -13.01 5.12
CA GLU A 89 -1.41 -13.42 6.53
C GLU A 89 -1.64 -12.20 7.44
N PHE A 90 -0.92 -11.10 7.21
CA PHE A 90 -1.15 -9.87 7.96
C PHE A 90 -2.60 -9.37 7.82
N GLN A 91 -3.13 -9.33 6.60
CA GLN A 91 -4.53 -8.94 6.34
C GLN A 91 -5.53 -9.86 7.04
N ARG A 92 -5.25 -11.17 7.10
CA ARG A 92 -6.09 -12.12 7.82
C ARG A 92 -6.09 -11.84 9.31
N ILE A 93 -4.91 -11.69 9.92
CA ILE A 93 -4.76 -11.38 11.35
C ILE A 93 -5.55 -10.12 11.70
N VAL A 94 -5.38 -9.04 10.93
CA VAL A 94 -6.09 -7.78 11.17
C VAL A 94 -7.61 -7.97 11.11
N ARG A 95 -8.14 -8.64 10.08
CA ARG A 95 -9.60 -8.88 9.95
C ARG A 95 -10.16 -9.75 11.07
N ASP A 96 -9.47 -10.84 11.41
CA ASP A 96 -9.92 -11.79 12.43
C ASP A 96 -9.95 -11.12 13.81
N MET A 97 -8.94 -10.28 14.10
CA MET A 97 -8.79 -9.58 15.36
C MET A 97 -9.74 -8.37 15.52
N GLN A 98 -10.08 -7.69 14.42
CA GLN A 98 -11.03 -6.57 14.42
C GLN A 98 -12.44 -6.98 14.88
N VAL A 99 -12.78 -8.27 14.80
CA VAL A 99 -14.05 -8.80 15.34
C VAL A 99 -14.12 -8.66 16.87
N LEU A 100 -12.97 -8.68 17.56
CA LEU A 100 -12.90 -8.71 19.02
C LEU A 100 -12.78 -7.33 19.67
N GLY A 101 -12.27 -6.32 18.95
CA GLY A 101 -12.11 -4.98 19.47
C GLY A 101 -11.52 -4.00 18.45
N ASP A 102 -11.45 -2.72 18.83
CA ASP A 102 -11.06 -1.62 17.93
C ASP A 102 -9.54 -1.34 17.89
N THR A 103 -8.78 -1.92 18.82
CA THR A 103 -7.34 -1.68 18.95
C THR A 103 -6.56 -2.99 19.02
N CYS A 104 -5.37 -2.97 18.43
CA CYS A 104 -4.40 -4.06 18.39
C CYS A 104 -3.11 -3.62 19.06
N THR A 105 -2.62 -4.43 19.99
CA THR A 105 -1.27 -4.32 20.51
C THR A 105 -0.35 -5.24 19.70
N ILE A 106 0.65 -4.66 19.06
CA ILE A 106 1.69 -5.37 18.31
C ILE A 106 2.95 -5.36 19.16
N SER A 107 3.41 -6.54 19.59
CA SER A 107 4.66 -6.70 20.32
C SER A 107 5.66 -7.57 19.56
N VAL A 108 6.89 -7.10 19.46
CA VAL A 108 8.00 -7.84 18.85
C VAL A 108 8.97 -8.21 19.95
N THR A 109 9.24 -9.51 20.08
CA THR A 109 10.17 -10.06 21.05
C THR A 109 11.05 -11.12 20.40
N LYS A 110 11.99 -11.70 21.15
CA LYS A 110 12.80 -12.85 20.68
C LYS A 110 11.95 -14.06 20.28
N GLU A 111 10.71 -14.16 20.75
CA GLU A 111 9.81 -15.25 20.39
C GLU A 111 9.21 -15.09 18.99
N GLY A 112 8.97 -13.85 18.56
CA GLY A 112 8.27 -13.50 17.33
C GLY A 112 7.51 -12.19 17.46
N VAL A 113 6.66 -11.91 16.46
CA VAL A 113 5.70 -10.81 16.49
C VAL A 113 4.35 -11.32 17.00
N ARG A 114 3.78 -10.64 17.99
CA ARG A 114 2.49 -10.96 18.59
C ARG A 114 1.50 -9.83 18.34
N PHE A 115 0.29 -10.22 17.94
CA PHE A 115 -0.86 -9.37 17.76
C PHE A 115 -1.88 -9.71 18.84
N SER A 116 -2.24 -8.73 19.66
CA SER A 116 -3.09 -8.91 20.83
C SER A 116 -4.25 -7.92 20.81
N VAL A 117 -5.46 -8.40 21.08
CA VAL A 117 -6.68 -7.59 21.19
C VAL A 117 -7.39 -7.93 22.48
N SER A 118 -7.97 -6.91 23.10
CA SER A 118 -8.89 -7.05 24.22
C SER A 118 -10.10 -6.15 23.97
N GLY A 119 -11.29 -6.74 23.90
CA GLY A 119 -12.54 -6.00 23.79
C GLY A 119 -13.70 -6.77 24.42
N ASP A 120 -14.93 -6.30 24.20
CA ASP A 120 -16.11 -6.75 24.95
C ASP A 120 -16.46 -8.22 24.71
N LEU A 121 -16.19 -8.73 23.50
CA LEU A 121 -16.44 -10.13 23.13
C LEU A 121 -15.36 -11.07 23.68
N GLY A 122 -14.20 -10.55 24.09
CA GLY A 122 -13.11 -11.34 24.65
C GLY A 122 -11.73 -10.82 24.25
N THR A 123 -10.75 -11.73 24.36
CA THR A 123 -9.35 -11.43 24.03
C THR A 123 -8.87 -12.33 22.89
N GLY A 124 -8.00 -11.78 22.03
CA GLY A 124 -7.39 -12.48 20.91
C GLY A 124 -5.87 -12.35 20.97
N ASN A 125 -5.16 -13.42 20.66
CA ASN A 125 -3.70 -13.43 20.62
C ASN A 125 -3.20 -14.30 19.46
N VAL A 126 -2.44 -13.72 18.55
CA VAL A 126 -1.74 -14.44 17.46
C VAL A 126 -0.25 -14.16 17.58
N LEU A 127 0.56 -15.23 17.59
CA LEU A 127 2.01 -15.14 17.58
C LEU A 127 2.53 -15.71 16.26
N VAL A 128 3.26 -14.89 15.51
CA VAL A 128 3.96 -15.30 14.29
C VAL A 128 5.45 -15.34 14.58
N ARG A 129 6.05 -16.52 14.41
CA ARG A 129 7.49 -16.73 14.59
C ARG A 129 8.23 -16.54 13.28
N LYS A 130 9.52 -16.22 13.36
CA LYS A 130 10.38 -16.18 12.17
C LYS A 130 10.39 -17.54 11.47
N ASN A 131 10.28 -17.50 10.15
CA ASN A 131 10.36 -18.65 9.27
C ASN A 131 11.21 -18.27 8.05
N PRO A 132 12.55 -18.27 8.19
CA PRO A 132 13.44 -17.96 7.08
C PRO A 132 13.63 -19.13 6.10
N THR A 133 13.10 -20.32 6.41
CA THR A 133 13.30 -21.54 5.63
C THR A 133 12.07 -21.94 4.83
N ALA A 134 11.11 -21.03 4.61
CA ALA A 134 9.95 -21.31 3.77
C ALA A 134 10.39 -21.51 2.32
N ASP A 135 9.73 -22.44 1.61
CA ASP A 135 10.10 -22.83 0.24
C ASP A 135 9.95 -21.67 -0.77
N LYS A 136 9.07 -20.72 -0.48
CA LYS A 136 8.87 -19.50 -1.27
C LYS A 136 9.17 -18.27 -0.43
N ASP A 137 9.89 -17.31 -1.00
CA ASP A 137 10.21 -16.04 -0.35
C ASP A 137 8.96 -15.25 0.07
N GLU A 138 7.87 -15.39 -0.68
CA GLU A 138 6.57 -14.75 -0.41
C GLU A 138 5.87 -15.31 0.85
N GLU A 139 6.28 -16.49 1.32
CA GLU A 139 5.74 -17.16 2.49
C GLU A 139 6.62 -16.96 3.74
N GLN A 140 7.80 -16.34 3.59
CA GLN A 140 8.75 -16.15 4.67
C GLN A 140 8.30 -15.07 5.65
N VAL A 141 8.62 -15.29 6.93
CA VAL A 141 8.51 -14.29 7.99
C VAL A 141 9.93 -13.98 8.49
N LEU A 142 10.36 -12.75 8.26
CA LEU A 142 11.65 -12.23 8.72
C LEU A 142 11.39 -11.19 9.80
N ILE A 143 12.16 -11.27 10.89
CA ILE A 143 12.06 -10.35 12.02
C ILE A 143 13.48 -9.92 12.34
N ASP A 144 13.75 -8.63 12.11
CA ASP A 144 14.95 -7.96 12.57
C ASP A 144 14.58 -7.12 13.80
N MET A 145 15.29 -7.30 14.90
CA MET A 145 14.91 -6.70 16.18
C MET A 145 16.17 -6.32 16.97
N ASP A 146 16.37 -5.01 17.10
CA ASP A 146 17.40 -4.43 17.96
C ASP A 146 16.94 -4.41 19.41
N GLU A 147 15.70 -3.97 19.65
CA GLU A 147 15.08 -3.91 20.98
C GLU A 147 13.64 -4.44 20.95
N PRO A 148 13.18 -5.12 22.01
CA PRO A 148 11.76 -5.44 22.16
C PRO A 148 10.91 -4.17 22.11
N VAL A 149 9.81 -4.23 21.36
CA VAL A 149 8.89 -3.12 21.19
C VAL A 149 7.46 -3.59 21.34
N GLU A 150 6.63 -2.76 21.95
CA GLU A 150 5.19 -2.97 22.09
C GLU A 150 4.49 -1.65 21.80
N LEU A 151 3.58 -1.66 20.83
CA LEU A 151 2.82 -0.49 20.40
C LEU A 151 1.36 -0.86 20.16
N THR A 152 0.46 0.06 20.45
CA THR A 152 -0.99 -0.13 20.25
C THR A 152 -1.47 0.75 19.10
N PHE A 153 -2.22 0.16 18.18
CA PHE A 153 -2.77 0.80 16.99
C PHE A 153 -4.28 0.58 16.91
N ALA A 154 -5.00 1.51 16.29
CA ALA A 154 -6.43 1.35 16.02
C ALA A 154 -6.64 0.64 14.68
N PHE A 155 -7.53 -0.36 14.63
CA PHE A 155 -7.85 -1.11 13.40
C PHE A 155 -8.56 -0.30 12.33
N ARG A 156 -9.01 0.91 12.65
CA ARG A 156 -9.64 1.81 11.69
C ARG A 156 -8.70 2.20 10.54
N TYR A 157 -7.38 2.15 10.76
CA TYR A 157 -6.35 2.59 9.82
C TYR A 157 -5.69 1.43 9.08
#